data_AF-A0A8H6SWV6-F1
#
_entry.id   AF-A0A8H6SWV6-F1
#
_cell.length_a   1.000
_cell.length_b   1.000
_cell.length_c   1.000
_cell.angle_alpha   90.00
_cell.angle_beta   90.00
_cell.angle_gamma   90.00
#
_symmetry.space_group_name_H-M   'P 1'
#
loop_
_entity.id
_entity.type
_entity.pdbx_description
1 polymer ?
#
loop_
_entity_poly.entity_id
_entity_poly.type
_entity_poly.pdbx_seq_one_letter_code
_entity_poly.pdbx_strand_id
1 'polypeptide(L)'
;MVDLTNLVKAEKTTSSDYLNLRRMFEKCGDIRAIHASGFIEFERAESAVRALALEISGVRVFDVASSARLTEQYRKVNPSAFAERPRQRPLTEDKPKSQPPPSACSSSLLRTLHAVNKPVSNRSHPERPSTQSRRVSSSAPSLSVGQPAVPKAKPNHISMRLCGELISLDLATLPADPTTTIELLRNVTEDRGNWFSIAAYYRSTGNPQSAKQVMAALLEALKEFNIPDDGLKPAFLLLAGCETDLAKAQKAKGDSGKASEHYNSAETWLRKVYGIDIPPPAEEANVETASSKPASAGYRNLERELQSLRDKNAHNKRKLEESLSVEREVRRRLEDGRVIRVDT
;
A
#
# COMPACT_ATOMS: atom_id res chain seq x y z
N MET A 1 -3.67 -17.89 37.85
CA MET A 1 -5.04 -18.25 37.47
C MET A 1 -5.62 -17.06 36.74
N VAL A 2 -6.22 -17.26 35.57
CA VAL A 2 -6.98 -16.21 34.87
C VAL A 2 -8.39 -16.18 35.44
N ASP A 3 -8.94 -14.99 35.64
CA ASP A 3 -10.35 -14.82 35.95
C ASP A 3 -11.16 -14.95 34.66
N LEU A 4 -12.07 -15.92 34.59
CA LEU A 4 -12.88 -16.17 33.40
C LEU A 4 -13.99 -15.12 33.20
N THR A 5 -14.32 -14.32 34.22
CA THR A 5 -15.28 -13.20 34.09
C THR A 5 -14.69 -12.02 33.30
N ASN A 6 -13.37 -11.94 33.19
CA ASN A 6 -12.66 -10.95 32.36
C ASN A 6 -12.54 -11.38 30.88
N LEU A 7 -13.07 -12.53 30.49
CA LEU A 7 -12.74 -13.22 29.24
C LEU A 7 -14.00 -13.43 28.37
N VAL A 8 -14.00 -12.86 27.18
CA VAL A 8 -15.04 -13.07 26.17
C VAL A 8 -14.51 -13.82 24.95
N LYS A 9 -15.42 -14.46 24.22
CA LYS A 9 -15.16 -15.11 22.94
C LYS A 9 -15.90 -14.37 21.83
N ALA A 10 -15.15 -13.72 20.93
CA ALA A 10 -15.70 -13.18 19.70
C ALA A 10 -15.66 -14.25 18.58
N GLU A 11 -16.81 -14.57 18.00
CA GLU A 11 -16.93 -15.33 16.76
C GLU A 11 -17.47 -14.44 15.65
N LYS A 12 -16.71 -14.31 14.55
CA LYS A 12 -17.19 -13.63 13.35
C LYS A 12 -18.01 -14.59 12.49
N THR A 13 -19.13 -14.14 11.95
CA THR A 13 -19.98 -14.95 11.05
C THR A 13 -19.51 -14.93 9.60
N THR A 14 -18.60 -14.01 9.24
CA THR A 14 -17.94 -13.91 7.93
C THR A 14 -16.42 -14.03 8.08
N SER A 15 -15.72 -14.47 7.04
CA SER A 15 -14.34 -14.97 7.15
C SER A 15 -13.24 -13.90 7.18
N SER A 16 -13.58 -12.63 6.94
CA SER A 16 -12.62 -11.54 6.78
C SER A 16 -12.06 -11.01 8.11
N ASP A 17 -10.74 -11.04 8.27
CA ASP A 17 -9.89 -10.34 9.26
C ASP A 17 -10.29 -10.34 10.74
N TYR A 18 -9.63 -11.23 11.51
CA TYR A 18 -9.47 -11.13 12.97
C TYR A 18 -8.70 -9.87 13.43
N LEU A 19 -7.93 -9.24 12.53
CA LEU A 19 -7.02 -8.12 12.85
C LEU A 19 -7.73 -6.89 13.46
N ASN A 20 -9.02 -6.71 13.17
CA ASN A 20 -9.80 -5.58 13.68
C ASN A 20 -10.34 -5.77 15.11
N LEU A 21 -10.33 -6.99 15.67
CA LEU A 21 -10.93 -7.26 16.98
C LEU A 21 -10.41 -6.35 18.09
N ARG A 22 -9.10 -6.01 18.11
CA ARG A 22 -8.55 -5.09 19.12
C ARG A 22 -9.27 -3.74 19.08
N ARG A 23 -9.27 -3.09 17.92
CA ARG A 23 -9.87 -1.76 17.69
C ARG A 23 -11.37 -1.73 17.96
N MET A 24 -12.05 -2.85 17.72
CA MET A 24 -13.50 -2.98 17.95
C MET A 24 -13.82 -3.02 19.45
N PHE A 25 -13.06 -3.79 20.23
CA PHE A 25 -13.30 -3.98 21.67
C PHE A 25 -12.53 -3.01 22.58
N GLU A 26 -11.60 -2.21 22.04
CA GLU A 26 -10.86 -1.15 22.76
C GLU A 26 -11.81 -0.09 23.35
N LYS A 27 -12.97 0.11 22.73
CA LYS A 27 -14.07 0.95 23.27
C LYS A 27 -14.75 0.36 24.52
N CYS A 28 -14.62 -0.94 24.77
CA CYS A 28 -15.16 -1.59 25.96
C CYS A 28 -14.23 -1.40 27.18
N GLY A 29 -12.96 -1.05 26.98
CA GLY A 29 -11.96 -0.84 28.02
C GLY A 29 -10.66 -1.60 27.74
N ASP A 30 -9.75 -1.58 28.71
CA ASP A 30 -8.37 -2.05 28.55
C ASP A 30 -8.30 -3.56 28.22
N ILE A 31 -7.85 -3.87 26.99
CA ILE A 31 -7.61 -5.24 26.52
C ILE A 31 -6.21 -5.66 26.96
N ARG A 32 -6.16 -6.60 27.92
CA ARG A 32 -4.94 -7.21 28.44
C ARG A 32 -4.27 -8.12 27.40
N ALA A 33 -5.06 -8.96 26.74
CA ALA A 33 -4.58 -9.88 25.71
C ALA A 33 -5.67 -10.24 24.69
N ILE A 34 -5.25 -10.56 23.46
CA ILE A 34 -6.07 -11.24 22.47
C ILE A 34 -5.36 -12.54 22.11
N HIS A 35 -6.06 -13.65 22.32
CA HIS A 35 -5.55 -14.99 22.10
C HIS A 35 -6.05 -15.55 20.77
N ALA A 36 -5.42 -16.62 20.29
CA ALA A 36 -5.83 -17.27 19.04
C ALA A 36 -7.32 -17.70 19.07
N SER A 37 -7.94 -17.81 17.90
CA SER A 37 -9.37 -18.13 17.74
C SER A 37 -10.34 -17.13 18.38
N GLY A 38 -9.94 -15.86 18.60
CA GLY A 38 -10.86 -14.77 18.96
C GLY A 38 -11.27 -14.68 20.43
N PHE A 39 -10.48 -15.23 21.35
CA PHE A 39 -10.67 -14.98 22.79
C PHE A 39 -10.02 -13.65 23.18
N ILE A 40 -10.75 -12.80 23.90
CA ILE A 40 -10.32 -11.44 24.30
C ILE A 40 -10.37 -11.37 25.83
N GLU A 41 -9.21 -11.10 26.43
CA GLU A 41 -9.03 -10.99 27.88
C GLU A 41 -8.87 -9.50 28.24
N PHE A 42 -9.78 -8.98 29.04
CA PHE A 42 -9.73 -7.61 29.54
C PHE A 42 -8.98 -7.53 30.88
N GLU A 43 -8.57 -6.32 31.25
CA GLU A 43 -7.95 -6.08 32.55
C GLU A 43 -8.99 -6.05 33.70
N ARG A 44 -10.28 -5.82 33.40
CA ARG A 44 -11.38 -5.75 34.39
C ARG A 44 -12.68 -6.34 33.86
N ALA A 45 -13.52 -6.85 34.77
CA ALA A 45 -14.76 -7.56 34.44
C ALA A 45 -15.82 -6.66 33.79
N GLU A 46 -15.89 -5.37 34.16
CA GLU A 46 -16.88 -4.46 33.57
C GLU A 46 -16.62 -4.21 32.08
N SER A 47 -15.36 -4.36 31.63
CA SER A 47 -15.02 -4.30 30.20
C SER A 47 -15.52 -5.52 29.43
N ALA A 48 -15.48 -6.71 30.05
CA ALA A 48 -16.08 -7.93 29.48
C ALA A 48 -17.62 -7.81 29.41
N VAL A 49 -18.27 -7.29 30.46
CA VAL A 49 -19.71 -7.00 30.44
C VAL A 49 -20.08 -6.00 29.34
N ARG A 50 -19.31 -4.91 29.18
CA ARG A 50 -19.50 -3.96 28.06
C ARG A 50 -19.25 -4.58 26.69
N ALA A 51 -18.36 -5.57 26.57
CA ALA A 51 -18.13 -6.30 25.32
C ALA A 51 -19.26 -7.27 24.99
N LEU A 52 -19.91 -7.89 25.99
CA LEU A 52 -21.09 -8.74 25.80
C LEU A 52 -22.32 -7.94 25.39
N ALA A 53 -22.45 -6.70 25.86
CA ALA A 53 -23.50 -5.77 25.47
C ALA A 53 -23.23 -5.02 24.16
N LEU A 54 -22.08 -5.25 23.50
CA LEU A 54 -21.72 -4.53 22.27
C LEU A 54 -22.24 -5.25 21.03
N GLU A 55 -23.37 -4.78 20.50
CA GLU A 55 -23.87 -5.23 19.20
C GLU A 55 -22.93 -4.78 18.07
N ILE A 56 -22.39 -5.75 17.32
CA ILE A 56 -21.57 -5.49 16.13
C ILE A 56 -22.07 -6.38 14.98
N SER A 57 -22.38 -5.76 13.84
CA SER A 57 -22.77 -6.49 12.63
C SER A 57 -21.70 -7.53 12.25
N GLY A 58 -22.11 -8.79 12.15
CA GLY A 58 -21.25 -9.91 11.79
C GLY A 58 -20.34 -10.48 12.89
N VAL A 59 -20.40 -10.00 14.14
CA VAL A 59 -19.66 -10.60 15.28
C VAL A 59 -20.63 -10.94 16.41
N ARG A 60 -20.56 -12.19 16.89
CA ARG A 60 -21.23 -12.64 18.10
C ARG A 60 -20.22 -12.70 19.24
N VAL A 61 -20.58 -12.16 20.40
CA VAL A 61 -19.76 -12.18 21.61
C VAL A 61 -20.40 -13.16 22.60
N PHE A 62 -19.61 -14.08 23.12
CA PHE A 62 -20.04 -15.09 24.08
C PHE A 62 -19.25 -14.95 25.38
N ASP A 63 -19.95 -15.10 26.51
CA ASP A 63 -19.31 -15.24 27.81
C ASP A 63 -18.64 -16.62 27.90
N VAL A 64 -17.36 -16.64 28.30
CA VAL A 64 -16.60 -17.88 28.47
C VAL A 64 -16.90 -18.52 29.82
N ALA A 65 -17.24 -17.75 30.85
CA ALA A 65 -17.58 -18.26 32.18
C ALA A 65 -18.88 -19.05 32.17
N SER A 66 -19.92 -18.56 31.46
CA SER A 66 -21.20 -19.26 31.26
C SER A 66 -21.13 -20.52 30.39
N SER A 67 -19.96 -20.91 29.85
CA SER A 67 -19.84 -22.05 28.94
C SER A 67 -18.60 -22.90 29.20
N ALA A 68 -18.80 -24.08 29.81
CA ALA A 68 -17.75 -25.08 30.00
C ALA A 68 -17.06 -25.48 28.67
N ARG A 69 -17.79 -25.49 27.55
CA ARG A 69 -17.22 -25.75 26.21
C ARG A 69 -16.26 -24.65 25.76
N LEU A 70 -16.59 -23.37 26.01
CA LEU A 70 -15.70 -22.25 25.68
C LEU A 70 -14.51 -22.18 26.64
N THR A 71 -14.72 -22.47 27.93
CA THR A 71 -13.64 -22.58 28.92
C THR A 71 -12.62 -23.66 28.53
N GLU A 72 -13.07 -24.84 28.09
CA GLU A 72 -12.18 -25.92 27.63
C GLU A 72 -11.51 -25.61 26.28
N GLN A 73 -12.16 -24.86 25.39
CA GLN A 73 -11.48 -24.31 24.20
C GLN A 73 -10.39 -23.30 24.57
N TYR A 74 -10.67 -22.39 25.51
CA TYR A 74 -9.69 -21.41 25.97
C TYR A 74 -8.50 -22.08 26.66
N ARG A 75 -8.74 -23.13 27.47
CA ARG A 75 -7.68 -23.96 28.09
C ARG A 75 -6.73 -24.57 27.06
N LYS A 76 -7.22 -24.93 25.87
CA LYS A 76 -6.39 -25.47 24.77
C LYS A 76 -5.60 -24.38 24.03
N VAL A 77 -6.12 -23.15 23.98
CA VAL A 77 -5.44 -21.99 23.38
C VAL A 77 -4.39 -21.39 24.33
N ASN A 78 -4.69 -21.30 25.63
CA ASN A 78 -3.82 -20.74 26.66
C ASN A 78 -3.72 -21.68 27.89
N PRO A 79 -2.97 -22.79 27.79
CA PRO A 79 -2.83 -23.73 28.91
C PRO A 79 -2.11 -23.12 30.12
N SER A 80 -1.23 -22.13 29.92
CA SER A 80 -0.53 -21.42 31.00
C SER A 80 -1.45 -20.61 31.92
N ALA A 81 -2.65 -20.24 31.48
CA ALA A 81 -3.67 -19.62 32.34
C ALA A 81 -4.15 -20.55 33.47
N PHE A 82 -4.15 -21.87 33.21
CA PHE A 82 -4.68 -22.92 34.05
C PHE A 82 -3.60 -23.75 34.75
N ALA A 83 -2.34 -23.65 34.34
CA ALA A 83 -1.23 -24.24 35.07
C ALA A 83 -1.26 -23.72 36.52
N GLU A 84 -1.40 -24.63 37.50
CA GLU A 84 -1.12 -24.28 38.88
C GLU A 84 0.31 -23.74 38.92
N ARG A 85 0.49 -22.50 39.43
CA ARG A 85 1.84 -22.04 39.76
C ARG A 85 2.42 -23.10 40.70
N PRO A 86 3.58 -23.71 40.40
CA PRO A 86 4.17 -24.71 41.28
C PRO A 86 4.20 -24.10 42.68
N ARG A 87 3.48 -24.72 43.63
CA ARG A 87 3.37 -24.19 44.99
C ARG A 87 4.79 -23.94 45.46
N GLN A 88 5.16 -22.68 45.68
CA GLN A 88 6.49 -22.34 46.15
C GLN A 88 6.68 -23.16 47.41
N ARG A 89 7.61 -24.13 47.37
CA ARG A 89 7.89 -24.98 48.52
C ARG A 89 8.14 -24.02 49.67
N PRO A 90 7.46 -24.16 50.82
CA PRO A 90 7.70 -23.28 51.96
C PRO A 90 9.21 -23.20 52.17
N LEU A 91 9.76 -21.98 52.22
CA LEU A 91 11.18 -21.83 52.53
C LEU A 91 11.37 -22.46 53.90
N THR A 92 12.07 -23.60 53.93
CA THR A 92 12.55 -24.21 55.17
C THR A 92 13.38 -23.16 55.86
N GLU A 93 12.98 -22.78 57.07
CA GLU A 93 13.45 -21.57 57.76
C GLU A 93 14.97 -21.56 57.87
N ASP A 94 15.62 -20.68 57.10
CA ASP A 94 17.07 -20.57 57.12
C ASP A 94 17.49 -19.87 58.42
N LYS A 95 18.11 -20.67 59.28
CA LYS A 95 18.44 -20.39 60.68
C LYS A 95 19.11 -19.00 60.85
N PRO A 96 18.60 -18.12 61.75
CA PRO A 96 19.05 -16.74 61.83
C PRO A 96 20.53 -16.64 62.20
N LYS A 97 21.33 -16.07 61.29
CA LYS A 97 22.79 -15.93 61.44
C LYS A 97 23.19 -14.46 61.62
N SER A 98 23.17 -14.02 62.88
CA SER A 98 23.94 -12.91 63.48
C SER A 98 24.29 -11.69 62.59
N GLN A 99 23.69 -10.54 62.88
CA GLN A 99 24.09 -9.23 62.35
C GLN A 99 25.56 -8.87 62.67
N PRO A 100 26.27 -8.22 61.73
CA PRO A 100 27.29 -7.20 62.04
C PRO A 100 26.65 -5.81 62.24
N PRO A 101 27.32 -4.86 62.92
CA PRO A 101 26.77 -3.55 63.26
C PRO A 101 26.75 -2.54 62.09
N PRO A 102 25.95 -1.47 62.18
CA PRO A 102 25.86 -0.44 61.13
C PRO A 102 27.04 0.54 61.15
N SER A 103 27.75 0.68 60.02
CA SER A 103 28.67 1.79 59.75
C SER A 103 27.92 2.96 59.10
N ALA A 104 28.12 4.19 59.61
CA ALA A 104 27.43 5.39 59.16
C ALA A 104 28.11 6.10 57.97
N CYS A 105 27.41 7.10 57.42
CA CYS A 105 27.87 8.09 56.42
C CYS A 105 28.11 7.52 54.99
N SER A 106 27.87 8.25 53.90
CA SER A 106 27.76 9.71 53.72
C SER A 106 26.73 10.14 52.66
N SER A 107 26.27 11.39 52.77
CA SER A 107 25.59 12.14 51.71
C SER A 107 26.55 12.48 50.56
N SER A 108 26.06 12.49 49.31
CA SER A 108 26.59 13.20 48.11
C SER A 108 26.06 12.53 46.84
N LEU A 109 25.85 13.15 45.68
CA LEU A 109 25.65 14.51 45.18
C LEU A 109 25.57 14.34 43.65
N LEU A 110 25.03 15.34 42.97
CA LEU A 110 24.98 15.49 41.51
C LEU A 110 26.24 14.99 40.77
N ARG A 111 26.06 14.25 39.66
CA ARG A 111 27.01 14.28 38.53
C ARG A 111 26.29 14.42 37.19
N THR A 112 26.54 15.57 36.58
CA THR A 112 26.13 15.97 35.23
C THR A 112 27.27 15.65 34.23
N LEU A 113 26.97 15.78 32.94
CA LEU A 113 27.90 15.97 31.79
C LEU A 113 28.53 14.75 31.09
N HIS A 114 28.33 14.73 29.76
CA HIS A 114 29.31 14.43 28.70
C HIS A 114 29.90 12.99 28.59
N ALA A 115 30.26 12.45 27.41
CA ALA A 115 30.16 12.89 26.00
C ALA A 115 29.82 11.64 25.12
N VAL A 116 30.30 11.28 23.91
CA VAL A 116 31.38 11.71 22.99
C VAL A 116 30.95 11.40 21.54
N ASN A 117 31.15 12.33 20.60
CA ASN A 117 30.92 12.11 19.16
C ASN A 117 31.94 11.12 18.55
N LYS A 118 31.48 10.24 17.65
CA LYS A 118 32.35 9.52 16.70
C LYS A 118 31.73 9.42 15.29
N PRO A 119 32.16 10.26 14.34
CA PRO A 119 31.90 10.02 12.92
C PRO A 119 32.89 8.97 12.39
N VAL A 120 32.39 7.83 11.89
CA VAL A 120 33.22 6.87 11.14
C VAL A 120 33.09 7.17 9.66
N SER A 121 33.96 8.03 9.16
CA SER A 121 34.28 8.07 7.73
C SER A 121 35.15 6.86 7.42
N ASN A 122 34.84 6.11 6.36
CA ASN A 122 35.85 5.33 5.65
C ASN A 122 35.50 5.17 4.17
N ARG A 123 36.53 5.12 3.32
CA ARG A 123 36.44 5.44 1.89
C ARG A 123 37.33 4.49 1.08
N SER A 124 36.73 3.54 0.37
CA SER A 124 37.49 2.62 -0.51
C SER A 124 36.67 2.07 -1.67
N HIS A 125 36.79 2.71 -2.83
CA HIS A 125 37.04 2.00 -4.10
C HIS A 125 38.42 1.29 -4.01
N PRO A 126 38.79 0.34 -4.90
CA PRO A 126 38.22 0.00 -6.22
C PRO A 126 37.55 -1.41 -6.18
N GLU A 127 37.27 -2.21 -7.22
CA GLU A 127 37.91 -2.48 -8.52
C GLU A 127 36.95 -2.83 -9.67
N ARG A 128 37.52 -2.98 -10.88
CA ARG A 128 36.84 -3.15 -12.18
C ARG A 128 37.32 -4.45 -12.84
N PRO A 129 36.53 -5.53 -12.85
CA PRO A 129 36.94 -6.79 -13.48
C PRO A 129 37.23 -6.62 -14.98
N SER A 130 38.39 -7.11 -15.42
CA SER A 130 38.81 -7.07 -16.82
C SER A 130 38.21 -8.20 -17.65
N THR A 131 38.23 -8.05 -18.97
CA THR A 131 37.80 -9.08 -19.92
C THR A 131 38.74 -10.29 -19.90
N GLN A 132 38.20 -11.48 -19.62
CA GLN A 132 38.84 -12.75 -19.97
C GLN A 132 37.92 -13.62 -20.82
N SER A 133 38.29 -13.78 -22.09
CA SER A 133 37.67 -14.74 -23.00
C SER A 133 38.16 -16.14 -22.65
N ARG A 134 37.32 -16.95 -22.00
CA ARG A 134 37.61 -18.35 -21.71
C ARG A 134 36.72 -19.26 -22.56
N ARG A 135 37.22 -19.66 -23.73
CA ARG A 135 36.61 -20.77 -24.51
C ARG A 135 36.65 -22.04 -23.65
N VAL A 136 35.48 -22.50 -23.22
CA VAL A 136 35.30 -23.84 -22.63
C VAL A 136 34.28 -24.55 -23.51
N SER A 137 34.68 -25.66 -24.12
CA SER A 137 33.80 -26.47 -24.96
C SER A 137 32.86 -27.29 -24.08
N SER A 138 31.71 -26.72 -23.71
CA SER A 138 30.61 -27.46 -23.10
C SER A 138 29.62 -27.92 -24.17
N SER A 139 29.15 -29.17 -24.04
CA SER A 139 28.11 -29.74 -24.89
C SER A 139 26.83 -28.90 -24.79
N ALA A 140 26.36 -28.35 -25.90
CA ALA A 140 25.19 -27.49 -25.91
C ALA A 140 23.93 -28.25 -25.45
N PRO A 141 23.26 -27.84 -24.36
CA PRO A 141 21.90 -28.29 -24.12
C PRO A 141 21.03 -27.77 -25.28
N SER A 142 20.11 -28.60 -25.76
CA SER A 142 19.16 -28.19 -26.79
C SER A 142 18.31 -27.03 -26.27
N LEU A 143 18.65 -25.81 -26.69
CA LEU A 143 17.83 -24.63 -26.48
C LEU A 143 16.58 -24.77 -27.35
N SER A 144 15.61 -25.51 -26.83
CA SER A 144 14.21 -25.39 -27.24
C SER A 144 13.86 -23.91 -27.23
N VAL A 145 13.73 -23.31 -28.41
CA VAL A 145 13.28 -21.93 -28.58
C VAL A 145 11.84 -21.90 -28.07
N GLY A 146 11.69 -21.54 -26.80
CA GLY A 146 10.41 -21.58 -26.11
C GLY A 146 9.42 -20.72 -26.90
N GLN A 147 8.34 -21.34 -27.39
CA GLN A 147 7.29 -20.60 -28.08
C GLN A 147 6.90 -19.40 -27.19
N PRO A 148 6.88 -18.17 -27.74
CA PRO A 148 6.53 -17.00 -26.95
C PRO A 148 5.15 -17.24 -26.35
N ALA A 149 5.12 -17.39 -25.02
CA ALA A 149 3.94 -17.89 -24.33
C ALA A 149 2.75 -16.99 -24.64
N VAL A 150 1.79 -17.51 -25.41
CA VAL A 150 0.64 -16.74 -25.90
C VAL A 150 0.02 -16.05 -24.70
N PRO A 151 -0.06 -14.70 -24.69
CA PRO A 151 -0.45 -13.95 -23.51
C PRO A 151 -1.85 -14.40 -23.11
N LYS A 152 -1.95 -15.11 -21.98
CA LYS A 152 -3.22 -15.65 -21.47
C LYS A 152 -4.22 -14.50 -21.44
N ALA A 153 -5.37 -14.69 -22.08
CA ALA A 153 -6.42 -13.69 -22.11
C ALA A 153 -6.70 -13.20 -20.69
N LYS A 154 -6.76 -11.88 -20.51
CA LYS A 154 -7.07 -11.30 -19.19
C LYS A 154 -8.43 -11.85 -18.73
N PRO A 155 -8.58 -12.26 -17.47
CA PRO A 155 -9.89 -12.69 -16.98
C PRO A 155 -10.85 -11.50 -17.04
N ASN A 156 -11.87 -11.60 -17.90
CA ASN A 156 -12.90 -10.57 -18.02
C ASN A 156 -13.93 -10.62 -16.87
N HIS A 157 -13.91 -11.65 -16.02
CA HIS A 157 -14.81 -11.77 -14.87
C HIS A 157 -14.08 -11.56 -13.54
N ILE A 158 -14.82 -11.07 -12.55
CA ILE A 158 -14.42 -10.98 -11.15
C ILE A 158 -15.43 -11.74 -10.31
N SER A 159 -14.95 -12.65 -9.46
CA SER A 159 -15.79 -13.34 -8.48
C SER A 159 -15.71 -12.64 -7.12
N MET A 160 -16.85 -12.37 -6.50
CA MET A 160 -16.94 -11.65 -5.23
C MET A 160 -18.12 -12.15 -4.39
N ARG A 161 -18.10 -11.91 -3.07
CA ARG A 161 -19.20 -12.32 -2.18
C ARG A 161 -20.13 -11.16 -1.85
N LEU A 162 -21.43 -11.40 -2.03
CA LEU A 162 -22.52 -10.51 -1.62
C LEU A 162 -23.45 -11.32 -0.69
N CYS A 163 -23.67 -10.82 0.53
CA CYS A 163 -24.44 -11.53 1.57
C CYS A 163 -23.99 -12.99 1.86
N GLY A 164 -22.74 -13.33 1.52
CA GLY A 164 -22.17 -14.68 1.64
C GLY A 164 -22.22 -15.51 0.36
N GLU A 165 -23.13 -15.22 -0.57
CA GLU A 165 -23.23 -15.87 -1.88
C GLU A 165 -22.12 -15.40 -2.81
N LEU A 166 -21.58 -16.31 -3.64
CA LEU A 166 -20.53 -15.99 -4.61
C LEU A 166 -21.15 -15.57 -5.94
N ILE A 167 -21.06 -14.28 -6.26
CA ILE A 167 -21.48 -13.72 -7.55
C ILE A 167 -20.27 -13.59 -8.49
N SER A 168 -20.52 -13.66 -9.80
CA SER A 168 -19.52 -13.44 -10.84
C SER A 168 -19.94 -12.27 -11.72
N LEU A 169 -19.12 -11.22 -11.74
CA LEU A 169 -19.36 -9.98 -12.47
C LEU A 169 -18.50 -9.94 -13.74
N ASP A 170 -19.13 -9.88 -14.92
CA ASP A 170 -18.41 -9.70 -16.19
C ASP A 170 -18.11 -8.21 -16.44
N LEU A 171 -16.82 -7.87 -16.45
CA LEU A 171 -16.32 -6.52 -16.74
C LEU A 171 -16.79 -6.02 -18.10
N ALA A 172 -16.92 -6.90 -19.10
CA ALA A 172 -17.39 -6.53 -20.43
C ALA A 172 -18.82 -5.95 -20.43
N THR A 173 -19.63 -6.30 -19.42
CA THR A 173 -21.02 -5.82 -19.27
C THR A 173 -21.19 -4.60 -18.38
N LEU A 174 -20.11 -4.03 -17.84
CA LEU A 174 -20.22 -2.91 -16.90
C LEU A 174 -20.82 -1.64 -17.55
N PRO A 175 -21.76 -0.96 -16.89
CA PRO A 175 -22.31 0.32 -17.36
C PRO A 175 -21.23 1.40 -17.38
N ALA A 176 -21.31 2.33 -18.33
CA ALA A 176 -20.34 3.43 -18.45
C ALA A 176 -20.37 4.39 -17.25
N ASP A 177 -21.55 4.61 -16.69
CA ASP A 177 -21.70 5.24 -15.36
C ASP A 177 -21.44 4.19 -14.26
N PRO A 178 -20.53 4.45 -13.30
CA PRO A 178 -20.14 3.46 -12.31
C PRO A 178 -21.07 3.41 -11.08
N THR A 179 -22.15 4.19 -11.00
CA THR A 179 -22.92 4.37 -9.74
C THR A 179 -23.42 3.03 -9.18
N THR A 180 -24.12 2.23 -10.00
CA THR A 180 -24.59 0.90 -9.60
C THR A 180 -23.44 -0.06 -9.26
N THR A 181 -22.29 0.08 -9.93
CA THR A 181 -21.08 -0.72 -9.64
C THR A 181 -20.46 -0.32 -8.30
N ILE A 182 -20.50 0.96 -7.93
CA ILE A 182 -20.05 1.48 -6.63
C ILE A 182 -21.01 1.03 -5.52
N GLU A 183 -22.31 1.04 -5.75
CA GLU A 183 -23.31 0.52 -4.80
C GLU A 183 -23.12 -0.97 -4.55
N LEU A 184 -22.92 -1.77 -5.61
CA LEU A 184 -22.57 -3.19 -5.48
C LEU A 184 -21.28 -3.36 -4.66
N LEU A 185 -20.22 -2.62 -5.01
CA LEU A 185 -18.92 -2.69 -4.32
C LEU A 185 -18.97 -2.23 -2.86
N ARG A 186 -19.84 -1.29 -2.48
CA ARG A 186 -20.07 -0.89 -1.08
C ARG A 186 -20.70 -2.01 -0.25
N ASN A 187 -21.52 -2.87 -0.86
CA ASN A 187 -22.10 -4.05 -0.20
C ASN A 187 -21.13 -5.25 -0.17
N VAL A 188 -20.09 -5.25 -1.01
CA VAL A 188 -19.04 -6.29 -1.09
C VAL A 188 -17.87 -5.92 -0.18
N THR A 189 -17.97 -6.31 1.09
CA THR A 189 -17.03 -5.88 2.15
C THR A 189 -15.69 -6.63 2.18
N GLU A 190 -15.54 -7.74 1.45
CA GLU A 190 -14.43 -8.70 1.68
C GLU A 190 -13.14 -8.42 0.91
N ASP A 191 -13.15 -7.74 -0.25
CA ASP A 191 -11.93 -7.51 -1.04
C ASP A 191 -11.84 -6.13 -1.72
N ARG A 192 -10.71 -5.47 -1.49
CA ARG A 192 -10.30 -4.19 -2.09
C ARG A 192 -9.77 -4.39 -3.52
N GLY A 193 -9.23 -5.57 -3.84
CA GLY A 193 -8.74 -5.96 -5.17
C GLY A 193 -9.82 -5.86 -6.25
N ASN A 194 -11.07 -6.15 -5.90
CA ASN A 194 -12.23 -5.97 -6.79
C ASN A 194 -12.42 -4.50 -7.23
N TRP A 195 -12.34 -3.55 -6.30
CA TRP A 195 -12.41 -2.10 -6.60
C TRP A 195 -11.28 -1.67 -7.53
N PHE A 196 -10.05 -2.12 -7.26
CA PHE A 196 -8.89 -1.83 -8.12
C PHE A 196 -9.04 -2.42 -9.53
N SER A 197 -9.52 -3.64 -9.63
CA SER A 197 -9.69 -4.34 -10.91
C SER A 197 -10.76 -3.69 -11.77
N ILE A 198 -11.88 -3.24 -11.17
CA ILE A 198 -12.95 -2.50 -11.85
C ILE A 198 -12.49 -1.10 -12.29
N ALA A 199 -11.79 -0.35 -11.43
CA ALA A 199 -11.26 0.96 -11.82
C ALA A 199 -10.16 0.84 -12.90
N ALA A 200 -9.30 -0.17 -12.82
CA ALA A 200 -8.32 -0.47 -13.86
C ALA A 200 -8.99 -0.84 -15.19
N TYR A 201 -10.09 -1.61 -15.14
CA TYR A 201 -10.91 -1.90 -16.32
C TYR A 201 -11.48 -0.62 -16.95
N TYR A 202 -12.23 0.18 -16.19
CA TYR A 202 -12.80 1.46 -16.66
C TYR A 202 -11.74 2.38 -17.29
N ARG A 203 -10.58 2.50 -16.64
CA ARG A 203 -9.46 3.29 -17.19
C ARG A 203 -8.94 2.69 -18.50
N SER A 204 -8.79 1.37 -18.58
CA SER A 204 -8.30 0.68 -19.78
C SER A 204 -9.26 0.73 -20.98
N THR A 205 -10.57 0.85 -20.74
CA THR A 205 -11.59 1.05 -21.77
C THR A 205 -11.79 2.52 -22.18
N GLY A 206 -10.94 3.44 -21.70
CA GLY A 206 -11.03 4.87 -22.05
C GLY A 206 -12.00 5.69 -21.20
N ASN A 207 -12.46 5.17 -20.06
CA ASN A 207 -13.38 5.84 -19.13
C ASN A 207 -12.67 6.25 -17.80
N PRO A 208 -11.64 7.13 -17.82
CA PRO A 208 -10.89 7.50 -16.62
C PRO A 208 -11.73 8.28 -15.59
N GLN A 209 -12.83 8.93 -16.01
CA GLN A 209 -13.75 9.58 -15.09
C GLN A 209 -14.49 8.56 -14.20
N SER A 210 -15.01 7.48 -14.81
CA SER A 210 -15.68 6.40 -14.07
C SER A 210 -14.69 5.69 -13.14
N ALA A 211 -13.45 5.44 -13.60
CA ALA A 211 -12.37 4.91 -12.76
C ALA A 211 -12.02 5.82 -11.57
N LYS A 212 -11.99 7.15 -11.78
CA LYS A 212 -11.79 8.15 -10.73
C LYS A 212 -12.91 8.13 -9.69
N GLN A 213 -14.18 8.00 -10.11
CA GLN A 213 -15.33 7.87 -9.20
C GLN A 213 -15.26 6.59 -8.36
N VAL A 214 -14.95 5.44 -8.96
CA VAL A 214 -14.78 4.16 -8.22
C VAL A 214 -13.66 4.27 -7.18
N MET A 215 -12.54 4.90 -7.52
CA MET A 215 -11.43 5.11 -6.57
C MET A 215 -11.73 6.16 -5.50
N ALA A 216 -12.52 7.20 -5.80
CA ALA A 216 -12.98 8.15 -4.78
C ALA A 216 -13.90 7.47 -3.75
N ALA A 217 -14.88 6.68 -4.20
CA ALA A 217 -15.77 5.93 -3.32
C ALA A 217 -15.04 4.83 -2.51
N LEU A 218 -13.96 4.23 -3.04
CA LEU A 218 -13.06 3.36 -2.26
C LEU A 218 -12.37 4.14 -1.14
N LEU A 219 -11.83 5.34 -1.43
CA LEU A 219 -11.18 6.17 -0.41
C LEU A 219 -12.16 6.68 0.66
N GLU A 220 -13.43 6.89 0.33
CA GLU A 220 -14.49 7.17 1.31
C GLU A 220 -14.70 5.97 2.24
N ALA A 221 -14.99 4.78 1.68
CA ALA A 221 -15.20 3.57 2.47
C ALA A 221 -14.00 3.23 3.38
N LEU A 222 -12.76 3.36 2.88
CA LEU A 222 -11.56 3.08 3.67
C LEU A 222 -11.25 4.12 4.76
N LYS A 223 -11.82 5.34 4.69
CA LYS A 223 -11.78 6.31 5.81
C LYS A 223 -12.66 5.88 6.97
N GLU A 224 -13.83 5.27 6.71
CA GLU A 224 -14.72 4.77 7.76
C GLU A 224 -14.02 3.69 8.60
N PHE A 225 -13.32 2.76 7.94
CA PHE A 225 -12.44 1.77 8.60
C PHE A 225 -11.15 2.37 9.17
N ASN A 226 -10.92 3.68 9.00
CA ASN A 226 -9.75 4.42 9.48
C ASN A 226 -8.42 3.73 9.08
N ILE A 227 -8.29 3.40 7.79
CA ILE A 227 -7.06 2.85 7.19
C ILE A 227 -6.04 3.97 6.98
N PRO A 228 -4.76 3.82 7.36
CA PRO A 228 -3.74 4.85 7.17
C PRO A 228 -3.39 5.06 5.68
N ASP A 229 -3.06 6.29 5.28
CA ASP A 229 -2.75 6.69 3.90
C ASP A 229 -1.64 5.84 3.23
N ASP A 230 -0.71 5.24 4.00
CA ASP A 230 0.25 4.25 3.49
C ASP A 230 -0.41 3.04 2.80
N GLY A 231 -1.53 2.55 3.34
CA GLY A 231 -2.32 1.47 2.75
C GLY A 231 -3.15 1.92 1.54
N LEU A 232 -3.21 3.23 1.27
CA LEU A 232 -3.99 3.84 0.19
C LEU A 232 -3.13 4.25 -1.01
N LYS A 233 -1.80 4.09 -0.92
CA LYS A 233 -0.83 4.41 -1.99
C LYS A 233 -1.19 3.83 -3.38
N PRO A 234 -1.69 2.58 -3.53
CA PRO A 234 -2.15 2.08 -4.83
C PRO A 234 -3.36 2.85 -5.41
N ALA A 235 -4.28 3.33 -4.56
CA ALA A 235 -5.42 4.13 -4.99
C ALA A 235 -5.00 5.54 -5.42
N PHE A 236 -4.09 6.17 -4.68
CA PHE A 236 -3.51 7.46 -5.09
C PHE A 236 -2.73 7.34 -6.42
N LEU A 237 -1.97 6.26 -6.65
CA LEU A 237 -1.32 6.00 -7.95
C LEU A 237 -2.34 5.84 -9.10
N LEU A 238 -3.43 5.10 -8.88
CA LEU A 238 -4.45 4.91 -9.91
C LEU A 238 -5.23 6.22 -10.20
N LEU A 239 -5.53 7.02 -9.17
CA LEU A 239 -6.12 8.35 -9.30
C LEU A 239 -5.20 9.30 -10.08
N ALA A 240 -3.91 9.37 -9.74
CA ALA A 240 -2.94 10.16 -10.50
C ALA A 240 -2.92 9.79 -11.99
N GLY A 241 -3.03 8.48 -12.29
CA GLY A 241 -3.20 7.99 -13.66
C GLY A 241 -4.49 8.47 -14.33
N CYS A 242 -5.62 8.37 -13.65
CA CYS A 242 -6.93 8.81 -14.18
C CYS A 242 -6.95 10.33 -14.46
N GLU A 243 -6.47 11.14 -13.51
CA GLU A 243 -6.34 12.60 -13.68
C GLU A 243 -5.41 12.95 -14.85
N THR A 244 -4.27 12.26 -14.96
CA THR A 244 -3.32 12.46 -16.08
C THR A 244 -3.95 12.14 -17.44
N ASP A 245 -4.85 11.15 -17.51
CA ASP A 245 -5.55 10.79 -18.76
C ASP A 245 -6.71 11.74 -19.07
N LEU A 246 -7.42 12.24 -18.05
CA LEU A 246 -8.38 13.34 -18.17
C LEU A 246 -7.70 14.64 -18.66
N ALA A 247 -6.52 14.98 -18.12
CA ALA A 247 -5.75 16.15 -18.52
C ALA A 247 -5.37 16.13 -20.02
N LYS A 248 -4.96 14.96 -20.54
CA LYS A 248 -4.72 14.74 -21.98
C LYS A 248 -6.00 14.94 -22.78
N ALA A 249 -7.13 14.38 -22.33
CA ALA A 249 -8.42 14.48 -23.02
C ALA A 249 -8.95 15.91 -23.09
N GLN A 250 -8.81 16.72 -22.03
CA GLN A 250 -9.19 18.14 -22.07
C GLN A 250 -8.24 18.95 -22.97
N LYS A 251 -6.92 18.68 -22.90
CA LYS A 251 -5.94 19.32 -23.80
C LYS A 251 -6.20 19.01 -25.28
N ALA A 252 -6.65 17.80 -25.61
CA ALA A 252 -7.05 17.43 -26.97
C ALA A 252 -8.31 18.17 -27.47
N LYS A 253 -9.17 18.65 -26.55
CA LYS A 253 -10.33 19.52 -26.85
C LYS A 253 -9.99 21.02 -26.89
N GLY A 254 -8.73 21.39 -26.65
CA GLY A 254 -8.28 22.79 -26.52
C GLY A 254 -8.53 23.41 -25.14
N ASP A 255 -9.15 22.71 -24.20
CA ASP A 255 -9.41 23.22 -22.84
C ASP A 255 -8.15 23.09 -21.97
N SER A 256 -7.22 24.02 -22.18
CA SER A 256 -5.96 24.07 -21.42
C SER A 256 -6.15 24.46 -19.94
N GLY A 257 -7.30 25.03 -19.57
CA GLY A 257 -7.64 25.37 -18.19
C GLY A 257 -7.91 24.11 -17.38
N LYS A 258 -8.93 23.33 -17.77
CA LYS A 258 -9.26 22.05 -17.11
C LYS A 258 -8.12 21.04 -17.23
N ALA A 259 -7.35 21.07 -18.32
CA ALA A 259 -6.15 20.24 -18.43
C ALA A 259 -5.14 20.54 -17.30
N SER A 260 -4.93 21.81 -16.95
CA SER A 260 -4.05 22.23 -15.85
C SER A 260 -4.57 21.77 -14.49
N GLU A 261 -5.87 21.94 -14.21
CA GLU A 261 -6.53 21.47 -12.98
C GLU A 261 -6.34 19.97 -12.75
N HIS A 262 -6.50 19.16 -13.81
CA HIS A 262 -6.26 17.72 -13.74
C HIS A 262 -4.77 17.37 -13.55
N TYR A 263 -3.82 18.08 -14.16
CA TYR A 263 -2.38 17.86 -13.89
C TYR A 263 -2.00 18.19 -12.44
N ASN A 264 -2.50 19.31 -11.89
CA ASN A 264 -2.29 19.69 -10.50
C ASN A 264 -2.91 18.67 -9.52
N SER A 265 -4.07 18.12 -9.87
CA SER A 265 -4.72 17.01 -9.14
C SER A 265 -3.86 15.75 -9.19
N ALA A 266 -3.34 15.38 -10.36
CA ALA A 266 -2.44 14.24 -10.53
C ALA A 266 -1.16 14.38 -9.68
N GLU A 267 -0.54 15.56 -9.67
CA GLU A 267 0.63 15.84 -8.84
C GLU A 267 0.32 15.72 -7.34
N THR A 268 -0.83 16.23 -6.91
CA THR A 268 -1.29 16.14 -5.51
C THR A 268 -1.43 14.68 -5.06
N TRP A 269 -1.96 13.80 -5.92
CA TRP A 269 -2.01 12.35 -5.65
C TRP A 269 -0.61 11.70 -5.63
N LEU A 270 0.31 12.11 -6.50
CA LEU A 270 1.69 11.59 -6.51
C LEU A 270 2.47 11.99 -5.25
N ARG A 271 2.34 13.24 -4.78
CA ARG A 271 2.94 13.73 -3.52
C ARG A 271 2.50 12.90 -2.30
N LYS A 272 1.27 12.36 -2.29
CA LYS A 272 0.82 11.42 -1.24
C LYS A 272 1.48 10.04 -1.29
N VAL A 273 1.92 9.60 -2.47
CA VAL A 273 2.52 8.26 -2.65
C VAL A 273 3.99 8.27 -2.26
N TYR A 274 4.74 9.22 -2.81
CA TYR A 274 6.19 9.31 -2.66
C TYR A 274 6.64 10.14 -1.45
N GLY A 275 5.69 10.79 -0.77
CA GLY A 275 5.97 11.71 0.32
C GLY A 275 6.29 13.12 -0.17
N ILE A 276 6.35 14.05 0.77
CA ILE A 276 6.74 15.44 0.54
C ILE A 276 8.20 15.58 1.02
N ASP A 277 9.11 14.93 0.29
CA ASP A 277 10.57 15.16 0.39
C ASP A 277 10.99 16.48 -0.31
N ILE A 278 10.04 17.15 -0.97
CA ILE A 278 10.15 18.57 -1.32
C ILE A 278 10.03 19.33 0.00
N PRO A 279 11.09 19.97 0.55
CA PRO A 279 10.94 20.81 1.73
C PRO A 279 9.87 21.87 1.44
N PRO A 280 9.00 22.23 2.42
CA PRO A 280 7.89 23.15 2.18
C PRO A 280 8.42 24.37 1.44
N PRO A 281 7.81 24.76 0.30
CA PRO A 281 8.33 25.82 -0.56
C PRO A 281 8.43 27.06 0.31
N ALA A 282 9.67 27.47 0.61
CA ALA A 282 9.98 28.18 1.83
C ALA A 282 9.03 29.36 2.00
N GLU A 283 8.13 29.26 2.99
CA GLU A 283 7.14 30.31 3.25
C GLU A 283 7.87 31.63 3.27
N GLU A 284 7.33 32.62 2.55
CA GLU A 284 8.02 33.86 2.20
C GLU A 284 8.28 34.70 3.45
N ALA A 285 9.29 34.28 4.21
CA ALA A 285 9.78 34.93 5.40
C ALA A 285 10.20 36.32 4.97
N ASN A 286 9.45 37.30 5.47
CA ASN A 286 9.54 38.70 5.11
C ASN A 286 10.86 39.30 5.62
N VAL A 287 11.96 38.91 4.96
CA VAL A 287 13.32 39.33 5.26
C VAL A 287 13.65 40.51 4.36
N GLU A 288 13.51 41.70 4.94
CA GLU A 288 13.92 42.94 4.31
C GLU A 288 15.42 42.90 3.91
N THR A 289 15.67 43.15 2.62
CA THR A 289 16.86 43.83 2.10
C THR A 289 18.23 43.52 2.74
N ALA A 290 18.76 42.31 2.54
CA ALA A 290 20.19 42.01 2.72
C ALA A 290 20.82 41.40 1.45
N SER A 291 21.55 42.23 0.70
CA SER A 291 22.24 41.86 -0.56
C SER A 291 23.20 40.68 -0.39
N SER A 292 22.94 39.56 -1.08
CA SER A 292 23.86 38.42 -1.18
C SER A 292 23.85 37.82 -2.60
N LYS A 293 24.96 37.14 -2.96
CA LYS A 293 25.32 36.89 -4.37
C LYS A 293 24.54 35.73 -5.01
N PRO A 294 24.16 35.82 -6.31
CA PRO A 294 23.33 34.82 -6.96
C PRO A 294 24.08 33.50 -7.26
N ALA A 295 23.53 32.38 -6.78
CA ALA A 295 24.01 31.02 -7.07
C ALA A 295 23.62 30.55 -8.51
N SER A 296 23.96 31.35 -9.53
CA SER A 296 23.50 31.18 -10.93
C SER A 296 24.03 29.93 -11.65
N ALA A 297 25.03 29.24 -11.10
CA ALA A 297 25.78 28.21 -11.83
C ALA A 297 24.97 26.93 -12.17
N GLY A 298 24.06 26.48 -11.30
CA GLY A 298 23.34 25.22 -11.48
C GLY A 298 22.32 25.24 -12.63
N TYR A 299 21.48 26.27 -12.68
CA TYR A 299 20.38 26.38 -13.65
C TYR A 299 20.84 26.38 -15.11
N ARG A 300 22.01 26.98 -15.40
CA ARG A 300 22.61 27.02 -16.76
C ARG A 300 23.00 25.65 -17.33
N ASN A 301 23.01 24.59 -16.52
CA ASN A 301 23.23 23.22 -17.01
C ASN A 301 21.90 22.55 -17.36
N LEU A 302 20.90 22.64 -16.48
CA LEU A 302 19.54 22.14 -16.72
C LEU A 302 18.89 22.79 -17.96
N GLU A 303 19.08 24.10 -18.15
CA GLU A 303 18.57 24.82 -19.32
C GLU A 303 19.19 24.32 -20.63
N ARG A 304 20.50 24.07 -20.66
CA ARG A 304 21.21 23.50 -21.82
C ARG A 304 20.80 22.04 -22.09
N GLU A 305 20.52 21.27 -21.05
CA GLU A 305 20.04 19.89 -21.18
C GLU A 305 18.59 19.85 -21.71
N LEU A 306 17.70 20.70 -21.19
CA LEU A 306 16.34 20.88 -21.71
C LEU A 306 16.34 21.31 -23.19
N GLN A 307 17.26 22.21 -23.58
CA GLN A 307 17.38 22.59 -24.98
C GLN A 307 17.90 21.42 -25.84
N SER A 308 18.93 20.69 -25.39
CA SER A 308 19.42 19.48 -26.07
C SER A 308 18.30 18.44 -26.27
N LEU A 309 17.41 18.27 -25.29
CA LEU A 309 16.25 17.36 -25.39
C LEU A 309 15.22 17.86 -26.40
N ARG A 310 14.94 19.17 -26.47
CA ARG A 310 14.08 19.77 -27.51
C ARG A 310 14.65 19.53 -28.92
N ASP A 311 15.94 19.77 -29.09
CA ASP A 311 16.62 19.62 -30.39
C ASP A 311 16.65 18.16 -30.85
N LYS A 312 16.91 17.21 -29.92
CA LYS A 312 16.80 15.77 -30.17
C LYS A 312 15.39 15.35 -30.58
N ASN A 313 14.35 15.88 -29.92
CA ASN A 313 12.96 15.58 -30.29
C ASN A 313 12.59 16.16 -31.66
N ALA A 314 13.06 17.36 -31.99
CA ALA A 314 12.87 17.96 -33.31
C ALA A 314 13.57 17.15 -34.42
N HIS A 315 14.78 16.63 -34.17
CA HIS A 315 15.48 15.73 -35.08
C HIS A 315 14.72 14.40 -35.27
N ASN A 316 14.30 13.77 -34.18
CA ASN A 316 13.52 12.52 -34.22
C ASN A 316 12.20 12.69 -35.00
N LYS A 317 11.50 13.83 -34.84
CA LYS A 317 10.29 14.13 -35.62
C LYS A 317 10.57 14.16 -37.13
N ARG A 318 11.60 14.89 -37.57
CA ARG A 318 11.98 14.95 -39.00
C ARG A 318 12.30 13.57 -39.57
N LYS A 319 13.04 12.74 -38.82
CA LYS A 319 13.39 11.37 -39.22
C LYS A 319 12.16 10.46 -39.35
N LEU A 320 11.14 10.66 -38.51
CA LEU A 320 9.86 9.95 -38.63
C LEU A 320 9.06 10.41 -39.85
N GLU A 321 9.03 11.72 -40.12
CA GLU A 321 8.38 12.31 -41.31
C GLU A 321 9.05 11.85 -42.62
N GLU A 322 10.38 11.75 -42.64
CA GLU A 322 11.17 11.18 -43.73
C GLU A 322 10.83 9.70 -43.96
N SER A 323 10.81 8.88 -42.90
CA SER A 323 10.43 7.47 -42.98
C SER A 323 9.02 7.26 -43.55
N LEU A 324 8.04 8.09 -43.12
CA LEU A 324 6.67 8.06 -43.63
C LEU A 324 6.57 8.56 -45.08
N SER A 325 7.47 9.44 -45.52
CA SER A 325 7.57 9.87 -46.92
C SER A 325 8.04 8.72 -47.82
N VAL A 326 9.06 7.97 -47.39
CA VAL A 326 9.56 6.78 -48.10
C VAL A 326 8.50 5.68 -48.16
N GLU A 327 7.75 5.44 -47.07
CA GLU A 327 6.65 4.47 -47.06
C GLU A 327 5.55 4.82 -48.07
N ARG A 328 5.15 6.10 -48.14
CA ARG A 328 4.17 6.60 -49.12
C ARG A 328 4.67 6.46 -50.56
N GLU A 329 5.96 6.67 -50.80
CA GLU A 329 6.57 6.50 -52.12
C GLU A 329 6.60 5.03 -52.56
N VAL A 330 6.98 4.11 -51.67
CA VAL A 330 6.92 2.66 -51.93
C VAL A 330 5.47 2.23 -52.21
N ARG A 331 4.50 2.77 -51.47
CA ARG A 331 3.08 2.48 -51.69
C ARG A 331 2.59 2.92 -53.06
N ARG A 332 2.90 4.15 -53.50
CA ARG A 332 2.54 4.62 -54.86
C ARG A 332 3.11 3.70 -55.94
N ARG A 333 4.39 3.31 -55.84
CA ARG A 333 5.02 2.38 -56.79
C ARG A 333 4.37 1.00 -56.84
N LEU A 334 3.83 0.51 -55.73
CA LEU A 334 3.07 -0.75 -55.67
C LEU A 334 1.65 -0.62 -56.24
N GLU A 335 1.07 0.58 -56.19
CA GLU A 335 -0.23 0.89 -56.78
C GLU A 335 -0.08 1.07 -58.32
N ASP A 336 0.91 1.84 -58.78
CA ASP A 336 1.25 2.03 -60.20
C ASP A 336 1.75 0.74 -60.88
N GLY A 337 2.63 -0.01 -60.22
CA GLY A 337 3.23 -1.25 -60.73
C GLY A 337 2.24 -2.40 -60.92
N ARG A 338 1.00 -2.25 -60.44
CA ARG A 338 -0.08 -3.24 -60.58
C ARG A 338 -0.87 -3.10 -61.88
N VAL A 339 -0.56 -2.11 -62.72
CA VAL A 339 -1.27 -1.79 -63.97
C VAL A 339 -0.59 -2.40 -65.21
N ILE A 340 0.30 -3.38 -65.05
CA ILE A 340 0.72 -4.26 -66.15
C ILE A 340 -0.40 -5.27 -66.40
N ARG A 341 -1.23 -5.01 -67.42
CA ARG A 341 -2.31 -5.91 -67.83
C ARG A 341 -1.74 -7.23 -68.34
N VAL A 342 -2.39 -8.32 -67.92
CA VAL A 342 -2.36 -9.59 -68.64
C VAL A 342 -3.51 -9.51 -69.65
N ASP A 343 -3.20 -8.99 -70.85
CA ASP A 343 -4.11 -9.07 -71.98
C ASP A 343 -3.91 -10.46 -72.65
N THR A 344 -4.97 -11.27 -72.69
CA THR A 344 -5.03 -12.64 -73.24
C THR A 344 -6.33 -12.87 -73.98
#